data_AF-A0A177WH88-F1
#
_entry.id   AF-A0A177WH88-F1
#
_cell.length_a   1.000
_cell.length_b   1.000
_cell.length_c   1.000
_cell.angle_alpha   90.00
_cell.angle_beta   90.00
_cell.angle_gamma   90.00
#
_symmetry.space_group_name_H-M   'P 1'
#
loop_
_entity.id
_entity.type
_entity.pdbx_description
1 polymer ?
#
loop_
_entity_poly.entity_id
_entity_poly.type
_entity_poly.pdbx_seq_one_letter_code
_entity_poly.pdbx_strand_id
1 'polypeptide(L)'
;MKPNDLTEHNFREARMVALSNLQHHQLSLADILKLLAISFTNTPVTYPLDCPFSESSLPSARNLTWSQMVSNGMCQIQDDGQVIVPFHITVQALKRPLSQSVGLNQFEAALLSSLNGLSLDVEYPFSNMTRWSSWEYFGASFYCIRINSFLVLGISILSLSDILHESRFDSGIFNTQVHIRIAEVFQSNEQYGPDMPRMITRKDTSYYSVDWVGGETLQIVINVLDQRKRLGSDITNSDLTTFRSKLPNPPAFLNKFKLDSVFGLMSIYSQININHVPDSTYFVSASDYLYFHGPLYDHPGCSMAIDVNSALKTSIKQIFCGTNDDQTDLANKVIEQCYNKRIASYDELESLVSQWGGKLDESAHARIKF
;
A
#
# COMPACT_ATOMS: atom_id res chain seq x y z
N MET A 1 -4.05 -15.66 -27.58
CA MET A 1 -4.70 -14.47 -26.99
C MET A 1 -6.20 -14.65 -27.06
N LYS A 2 -6.90 -14.36 -25.95
CA LYS A 2 -8.37 -14.30 -25.92
C LYS A 2 -8.80 -12.86 -26.25
N PRO A 3 -10.03 -12.64 -26.75
CA PRO A 3 -10.51 -11.30 -27.11
C PRO A 3 -10.46 -10.27 -25.97
N ASN A 4 -10.62 -10.71 -24.72
CA ASN A 4 -10.60 -9.83 -23.54
C ASN A 4 -9.19 -9.26 -23.23
N ASP A 5 -8.11 -9.95 -23.64
CA ASP A 5 -6.74 -9.52 -23.36
C ASP A 5 -6.41 -8.20 -24.10
N LEU A 6 -7.03 -7.99 -25.27
CA LEU A 6 -6.81 -6.80 -26.11
C LEU A 6 -7.49 -5.55 -25.52
N THR A 7 -8.69 -5.69 -24.95
CA THR A 7 -9.44 -4.56 -24.40
C THR A 7 -8.78 -4.03 -23.14
N GLU A 8 -8.36 -4.91 -22.22
CA GLU A 8 -7.70 -4.49 -20.97
C GLU A 8 -6.35 -3.80 -21.23
N HIS A 9 -5.57 -4.30 -22.20
CA HIS A 9 -4.33 -3.66 -22.64
C HIS A 9 -4.58 -2.24 -23.19
N ASN A 10 -5.54 -2.08 -24.10
CA ASN A 10 -5.87 -0.78 -24.69
C ASN A 10 -6.43 0.22 -23.65
N PHE A 11 -7.25 -0.24 -22.70
CA PHE A 11 -7.71 0.60 -21.58
C PHE A 11 -6.57 0.99 -20.64
N ARG A 12 -5.62 0.07 -20.38
CA ARG A 12 -4.39 0.39 -19.61
C ARG A 12 -3.58 1.46 -20.34
N GLU A 13 -3.32 1.33 -21.64
CA GLU A 13 -2.59 2.37 -22.39
C GLU A 13 -3.32 3.72 -22.36
N ALA A 14 -4.62 3.76 -22.66
CA ALA A 14 -5.41 4.99 -22.61
C ALA A 14 -5.40 5.66 -21.23
N ARG A 15 -5.54 4.88 -20.14
CA ARG A 15 -5.41 5.36 -18.76
C ARG A 15 -4.02 5.90 -18.49
N MET A 16 -2.99 5.18 -18.93
CA MET A 16 -1.58 5.54 -18.72
C MET A 16 -1.15 6.77 -19.52
N VAL A 17 -1.84 7.08 -20.64
CA VAL A 17 -1.71 8.31 -21.43
C VAL A 17 -2.43 9.48 -20.75
N ALA A 18 -3.69 9.30 -20.33
CA ALA A 18 -4.44 10.31 -19.60
C ALA A 18 -3.72 10.73 -18.30
N LEU A 19 -3.18 9.77 -17.57
CA LEU A 19 -2.40 10.01 -16.34
C LEU A 19 -1.02 10.65 -16.59
N SER A 20 -0.38 10.37 -17.73
CA SER A 20 0.87 11.08 -18.08
C SER A 20 0.64 12.53 -18.52
N ASN A 21 -0.59 12.90 -18.86
CA ASN A 21 -0.97 14.29 -19.14
C ASN A 21 -1.26 15.09 -17.85
N LEU A 22 -1.53 14.40 -16.74
CA LEU A 22 -1.70 15.00 -15.40
C LEU A 22 -0.35 15.21 -14.66
N GLN A 23 0.76 15.35 -15.40
CA GLN A 23 2.08 15.47 -14.79
C GLN A 23 2.18 16.68 -13.87
N HIS A 24 2.46 16.42 -12.59
CA HIS A 24 2.69 17.46 -11.59
C HIS A 24 4.10 18.05 -11.75
N HIS A 25 4.29 18.86 -12.80
CA HIS A 25 5.54 19.55 -13.12
C HIS A 25 6.03 20.50 -12.01
N GLN A 26 5.14 20.85 -11.07
CA GLN A 26 5.47 21.63 -9.88
C GLN A 26 6.38 20.86 -8.90
N LEU A 27 6.37 19.53 -8.95
CA LEU A 27 7.13 18.61 -8.09
C LEU A 27 8.27 17.92 -8.84
N SER A 28 9.43 17.83 -8.18
CA SER A 28 10.56 17.00 -8.62
C SER A 28 10.29 15.53 -8.31
N LEU A 29 11.14 14.63 -8.82
CA LEU A 29 11.05 13.21 -8.49
C LEU A 29 11.26 12.97 -6.98
N ALA A 30 12.18 13.70 -6.34
CA ALA A 30 12.40 13.64 -4.89
C ALA A 30 11.15 14.10 -4.11
N ASP A 31 10.49 15.20 -4.53
CA ASP A 31 9.26 15.67 -3.88
C ASP A 31 8.12 14.64 -4.01
N ILE A 32 7.98 14.01 -5.17
CA ILE A 32 7.00 12.93 -5.38
C ILE A 32 7.31 11.71 -4.50
N LEU A 33 8.58 11.32 -4.40
CA LEU A 33 8.99 10.21 -3.52
C LEU A 33 8.77 10.56 -2.04
N LYS A 34 8.96 11.81 -1.62
CA LYS A 34 8.64 12.29 -0.28
C LYS A 34 7.12 12.29 -0.01
N LEU A 35 6.31 12.72 -0.98
CA LEU A 35 4.84 12.67 -0.89
C LEU A 35 4.34 11.23 -0.72
N LEU A 36 4.85 10.31 -1.55
CA LEU A 36 4.58 8.89 -1.43
C LEU A 36 5.05 8.35 -0.08
N ALA A 37 6.24 8.75 0.40
CA ALA A 37 6.77 8.27 1.68
C ALA A 37 5.92 8.71 2.89
N ILE A 38 5.39 9.94 2.89
CA ILE A 38 4.43 10.43 3.92
C ILE A 38 3.18 9.55 3.92
N SER A 39 2.68 9.19 2.74
CA SER A 39 1.54 8.28 2.60
C SER A 39 1.89 6.87 3.09
N PHE A 40 2.94 6.23 2.56
CA PHE A 40 3.34 4.85 2.91
C PHE A 40 3.70 4.62 4.38
N THR A 41 4.02 5.67 5.12
CA THR A 41 4.29 5.63 6.58
C THR A 41 3.06 5.97 7.42
N ASN A 42 1.96 6.40 6.81
CA ASN A 42 0.78 7.00 7.46
C ASN A 42 1.18 8.15 8.40
N THR A 43 2.19 8.95 8.03
CA THR A 43 2.63 10.11 8.84
C THR A 43 1.52 11.17 8.82
N PRO A 44 0.94 11.54 9.98
CA PRO A 44 -0.22 12.43 10.02
C PRO A 44 0.16 13.88 9.74
N VAL A 45 -0.68 14.57 8.96
CA VAL A 45 -0.59 16.01 8.69
C VAL A 45 -1.33 16.77 9.78
N THR A 46 -0.59 17.50 10.61
CA THR A 46 -1.15 18.31 11.71
C THR A 46 -1.70 19.66 11.26
N TYR A 47 -1.16 20.26 10.20
CA TYR A 47 -1.56 21.58 9.71
C TYR A 47 -1.71 21.60 8.17
N PRO A 48 -2.94 21.68 7.62
CA PRO A 48 -3.18 21.70 6.16
C PRO A 48 -2.64 22.94 5.40
N LEU A 49 -2.08 23.92 6.12
CA LEU A 49 -1.42 25.09 5.55
C LEU A 49 0.10 24.92 5.44
N ASP A 50 0.68 23.87 6.03
CA ASP A 50 2.11 23.61 5.93
C ASP A 50 2.49 23.14 4.53
N CYS A 51 3.73 23.43 4.15
CA CYS A 51 4.35 22.95 2.91
C CYS A 51 5.35 21.83 3.23
N PRO A 52 5.14 20.59 2.77
CA PRO A 52 6.06 19.47 3.03
C PRO A 52 7.36 19.53 2.20
N PHE A 53 7.44 20.43 1.22
CA PHE A 53 8.56 20.56 0.28
C PHE A 53 9.30 21.90 0.39
N SER A 54 9.34 22.51 1.58
CA SER A 54 10.08 23.74 1.86
C SER A 54 11.54 23.73 1.36
N GLU A 55 12.18 22.56 1.38
CA GLU A 55 13.57 22.32 0.94
C GLU A 55 13.70 21.90 -0.54
N SER A 56 12.61 21.84 -1.31
CA SER A 56 12.62 21.33 -2.69
C SER A 56 13.63 22.04 -3.60
N SER A 57 14.18 21.31 -4.57
CA SER A 57 14.94 21.90 -5.67
C SER A 57 14.10 22.83 -6.56
N LEU A 58 12.77 22.64 -6.63
CA LEU A 58 11.86 23.44 -7.45
C LEU A 58 11.19 24.57 -6.64
N PRO A 59 11.34 25.85 -7.02
CA PRO A 59 10.69 26.97 -6.34
C PRO A 59 9.15 26.87 -6.28
N SER A 60 8.53 26.18 -7.24
CA SER A 60 7.09 25.91 -7.27
C SER A 60 6.61 25.00 -6.15
N ALA A 61 7.41 24.00 -5.74
CA ALA A 61 7.05 23.07 -4.69
C ALA A 61 7.16 23.70 -3.30
N ARG A 62 8.10 24.64 -3.09
CA ARG A 62 8.37 25.27 -1.77
C ARG A 62 7.21 26.06 -1.17
N ASN A 63 6.24 26.45 -1.99
CA ASN A 63 5.03 27.17 -1.56
C ASN A 63 3.76 26.32 -1.71
N LEU A 64 3.87 25.03 -2.05
CA LEU A 64 2.74 24.16 -2.30
C LEU A 64 2.25 23.55 -0.98
N THR A 65 1.14 24.10 -0.46
CA THR A 65 0.53 23.64 0.80
C THR A 65 -0.21 22.32 0.61
N TRP A 66 -0.45 21.60 1.71
CA TRP A 66 -1.33 20.44 1.74
C TRP A 66 -2.71 20.72 1.13
N SER A 67 -3.34 21.84 1.48
CA SER A 67 -4.64 22.24 0.90
C SER A 67 -4.60 22.37 -0.63
N GLN A 68 -3.54 22.94 -1.20
CA GLN A 68 -3.37 23.07 -2.65
C GLN A 68 -3.11 21.73 -3.32
N MET A 69 -2.37 20.82 -2.69
CA MET A 69 -2.17 19.45 -3.22
C MET A 69 -3.48 18.66 -3.28
N VAL A 70 -4.34 18.80 -2.27
CA VAL A 70 -5.68 18.20 -2.27
C VAL A 70 -6.55 18.81 -3.37
N SER A 71 -6.57 20.15 -3.52
CA SER A 71 -7.30 20.80 -4.62
C SER A 71 -6.78 20.43 -6.02
N ASN A 72 -5.49 20.08 -6.15
CA ASN A 72 -4.87 19.62 -7.39
C ASN A 72 -5.00 18.10 -7.63
N GLY A 73 -5.67 17.35 -6.74
CA GLY A 73 -5.84 15.90 -6.85
C GLY A 73 -4.57 15.07 -6.63
N MET A 74 -3.51 15.67 -6.07
CA MET A 74 -2.22 14.99 -5.82
C MET A 74 -2.28 14.05 -4.61
N CYS A 75 -3.15 14.36 -3.64
CA CYS A 75 -3.37 13.57 -2.44
C CYS A 75 -4.76 13.84 -1.85
N GLN A 76 -5.13 13.04 -0.85
CA GLN A 76 -6.28 13.23 0.02
C GLN A 76 -5.77 13.21 1.47
N ILE A 77 -6.45 13.92 2.36
CA ILE A 77 -6.17 13.89 3.80
C ILE A 77 -7.41 13.34 4.48
N GLN A 78 -7.24 12.28 5.26
CA GLN A 78 -8.31 11.64 6.03
C GLN A 78 -8.65 12.46 7.28
N ASP A 79 -9.78 12.14 7.92
CA ASP A 79 -10.28 12.84 9.11
C ASP A 79 -9.31 12.76 10.32
N ASP A 80 -8.40 11.78 10.33
CA ASP A 80 -7.32 11.58 11.32
C ASP A 80 -5.97 12.21 10.91
N GLY A 81 -5.94 12.92 9.78
CA GLY A 81 -4.74 13.55 9.22
C GLY A 81 -3.87 12.64 8.35
N GLN A 82 -4.19 11.36 8.16
CA GLN A 82 -3.41 10.48 7.28
C GLN A 82 -3.51 10.91 5.81
N VAL A 83 -2.38 10.87 5.10
CA VAL A 83 -2.32 11.21 3.67
C VAL A 83 -2.51 9.96 2.82
N ILE A 84 -3.52 9.94 1.96
CA ILE A 84 -3.65 8.97 0.87
C ILE A 84 -3.15 9.62 -0.41
N VAL A 85 -2.22 8.96 -1.11
CA VAL A 85 -1.72 9.40 -2.41
C VAL A 85 -2.26 8.46 -3.50
N PRO A 86 -2.99 8.98 -4.51
CA PRO A 86 -3.47 8.17 -5.63
C PRO A 86 -2.33 7.42 -6.34
N PHE A 87 -2.52 6.14 -6.66
CA PHE A 87 -1.45 5.31 -7.24
C PHE A 87 -0.89 5.84 -8.56
N HIS A 88 -1.61 6.69 -9.30
CA HIS A 88 -1.06 7.31 -10.50
C HIS A 88 0.18 8.18 -10.21
N ILE A 89 0.35 8.67 -8.98
CA ILE A 89 1.54 9.40 -8.55
C ILE A 89 2.75 8.46 -8.49
N THR A 90 2.58 7.21 -8.06
CA THR A 90 3.60 6.15 -8.19
C THR A 90 3.96 5.91 -9.66
N VAL A 91 2.96 5.83 -10.55
CA VAL A 91 3.19 5.71 -11.99
C VAL A 91 3.94 6.93 -12.55
N GLN A 92 3.62 8.16 -12.11
CA GLN A 92 4.34 9.36 -12.51
C GLN A 92 5.81 9.34 -12.05
N ALA A 93 6.09 8.84 -10.84
CA ALA A 93 7.45 8.66 -10.33
C ALA A 93 8.25 7.69 -11.21
N LEU A 94 7.69 6.51 -11.48
CA LEU A 94 8.31 5.46 -12.30
C LEU A 94 8.49 5.85 -13.77
N LYS A 95 7.66 6.75 -14.29
CA LYS A 95 7.77 7.31 -15.65
C LYS A 95 8.71 8.51 -15.77
N ARG A 96 9.30 9.04 -14.68
CA ARG A 96 10.23 10.18 -14.80
C ARG A 96 11.48 9.76 -15.59
N PRO A 97 12.06 10.65 -16.42
CA PRO A 97 13.29 10.34 -17.16
C PRO A 97 14.45 9.94 -16.23
N LEU A 98 15.29 9.02 -16.67
CA LEU A 98 16.50 8.57 -15.96
C LEU A 98 17.44 9.73 -15.54
N SER A 99 17.42 10.86 -16.23
CA SER A 99 18.16 12.05 -15.82
C SER A 99 17.69 12.65 -14.48
N GLN A 100 16.43 12.42 -14.09
CA GLN A 100 15.88 12.85 -12.79
C GLN A 100 16.23 11.86 -11.66
N SER A 101 16.51 10.59 -11.96
CA SER A 101 16.95 9.62 -10.94
C SER A 101 18.43 9.79 -10.53
N VAL A 102 19.25 10.46 -11.35
CA VAL A 102 20.67 10.75 -11.05
C VAL A 102 20.84 11.67 -9.84
N GLY A 103 19.85 12.51 -9.53
CA GLY A 103 19.87 13.43 -8.39
C GLY A 103 19.34 12.85 -7.08
N LEU A 104 18.91 11.59 -7.05
CA LEU A 104 18.32 10.97 -5.86
C LEU A 104 19.38 10.50 -4.86
N ASN A 105 19.06 10.63 -3.58
CA ASN A 105 19.84 9.99 -2.52
C ASN A 105 19.56 8.48 -2.44
N GLN A 106 20.37 7.75 -1.66
CA GLN A 106 20.27 6.29 -1.56
C GLN A 106 18.90 5.76 -1.07
N PHE A 107 18.19 6.51 -0.22
CA PHE A 107 16.89 6.12 0.31
C PHE A 107 15.77 6.39 -0.70
N GLU A 108 15.85 7.52 -1.41
CA GLU A 108 14.94 7.84 -2.52
C GLU A 108 15.10 6.85 -3.68
N ALA A 109 16.34 6.50 -4.03
CA ALA A 109 16.63 5.48 -5.03
C ALA A 109 16.13 4.08 -4.61
N ALA A 110 16.27 3.73 -3.32
CA ALA A 110 15.72 2.49 -2.78
C ALA A 110 14.19 2.47 -2.84
N LEU A 111 13.51 3.55 -2.42
CA LEU A 111 12.05 3.66 -2.51
C LEU A 111 11.57 3.55 -3.97
N LEU A 112 12.22 4.24 -4.91
CA LEU A 112 11.90 4.13 -6.33
C LEU A 112 12.08 2.70 -6.86
N SER A 113 13.12 1.99 -6.41
CA SER A 113 13.35 0.59 -6.74
C SER A 113 12.24 -0.33 -6.20
N SER A 114 11.83 -0.14 -4.94
CA SER A 114 10.73 -0.90 -4.31
C SER A 114 9.39 -0.67 -5.02
N LEU A 115 9.10 0.58 -5.41
CA LEU A 115 7.91 0.94 -6.19
C LEU A 115 7.93 0.32 -7.58
N ASN A 116 9.11 0.24 -8.22
CA ASN A 116 9.28 -0.40 -9.51
C ASN A 116 9.06 -1.93 -9.43
N GLY A 117 9.57 -2.57 -8.37
CA GLY A 117 9.29 -3.98 -8.07
C GLY A 117 7.78 -4.22 -7.94
N LEU A 118 7.10 -3.46 -7.08
CA LEU A 118 5.64 -3.53 -6.93
C LEU A 118 4.90 -3.35 -8.28
N SER A 119 5.32 -2.40 -9.12
CA SER A 119 4.68 -2.18 -10.42
C SER A 119 4.86 -3.34 -11.39
N LEU A 120 6.02 -4.02 -11.37
CA LEU A 120 6.27 -5.20 -12.20
C LEU A 120 5.47 -6.41 -11.69
N ASP A 121 5.49 -6.64 -10.38
CA ASP A 121 4.98 -7.86 -9.77
C ASP A 121 3.45 -7.85 -9.58
N VAL A 122 2.82 -6.68 -9.63
CA VAL A 122 1.35 -6.50 -9.48
C VAL A 122 0.65 -6.18 -10.81
N GLU A 123 1.21 -5.35 -11.71
CA GLU A 123 0.58 -5.10 -13.03
C GLU A 123 0.93 -6.17 -14.09
N TYR A 124 1.89 -7.05 -13.82
CA TYR A 124 2.21 -8.23 -14.63
C TYR A 124 2.38 -9.46 -13.73
N PRO A 125 1.28 -10.08 -13.26
CA PRO A 125 1.38 -11.30 -12.46
C PRO A 125 2.16 -12.37 -13.24
N PHE A 126 3.27 -12.85 -12.67
CA PHE A 126 4.05 -13.94 -13.26
C PHE A 126 3.11 -15.08 -13.67
N SER A 127 3.13 -15.47 -14.94
CA SER A 127 2.20 -16.44 -15.52
C SER A 127 2.19 -17.82 -14.83
N ASN A 128 3.24 -18.11 -14.06
CA ASN A 128 3.44 -19.35 -13.32
C ASN A 128 3.24 -19.21 -11.79
N MET A 129 2.92 -18.02 -11.27
CA MET A 129 2.76 -17.78 -9.84
C MET A 129 1.29 -17.91 -9.42
N THR A 130 1.07 -18.58 -8.28
CA THR A 130 -0.28 -18.77 -7.75
C THR A 130 -0.78 -17.50 -7.06
N ARG A 131 -2.10 -17.23 -7.14
CA ARG A 131 -2.72 -16.00 -6.59
C ARG A 131 -2.46 -15.73 -5.11
N TRP A 132 -2.16 -16.76 -4.31
CA TRP A 132 -1.78 -16.59 -2.90
C TRP A 132 -0.30 -16.19 -2.76
N SER A 133 0.58 -16.78 -3.57
CA SER A 133 2.01 -16.49 -3.54
C SER A 133 2.27 -15.06 -4.01
N SER A 134 1.54 -14.56 -5.00
CA SER A 134 1.58 -13.15 -5.41
C SER A 134 1.09 -12.19 -4.32
N TRP A 135 0.14 -12.62 -3.48
CA TRP A 135 -0.37 -11.79 -2.37
C TRP A 135 0.65 -11.63 -1.23
N GLU A 136 1.36 -12.70 -0.89
CA GLU A 136 2.42 -12.69 0.12
C GLU A 136 3.62 -11.88 -0.34
N TYR A 137 3.96 -11.99 -1.64
CA TYR A 137 4.97 -11.15 -2.26
C TYR A 137 4.56 -9.67 -2.29
N PHE A 138 3.29 -9.36 -2.56
CA PHE A 138 2.74 -8.00 -2.42
C PHE A 138 2.90 -7.46 -0.99
N GLY A 139 2.61 -8.26 0.03
CA GLY A 139 2.87 -7.92 1.44
C GLY A 139 4.34 -7.60 1.70
N ALA A 140 5.27 -8.43 1.20
CA ALA A 140 6.71 -8.17 1.27
C ALA A 140 7.09 -6.83 0.63
N SER A 141 6.63 -6.59 -0.60
CA SER A 141 6.87 -5.35 -1.33
C SER A 141 6.31 -4.14 -0.62
N PHE A 142 5.13 -4.25 0.02
CA PHE A 142 4.55 -3.18 0.82
C PHE A 142 5.40 -2.84 2.05
N TYR A 143 5.84 -3.84 2.83
CA TYR A 143 6.76 -3.61 3.95
C TYR A 143 8.08 -2.98 3.50
N CYS A 144 8.62 -3.44 2.37
CA CYS A 144 9.82 -2.88 1.75
C CYS A 144 9.65 -1.39 1.40
N ILE A 145 8.54 -1.04 0.75
CA ILE A 145 8.17 0.35 0.44
C ILE A 145 8.01 1.18 1.72
N ARG A 146 7.30 0.67 2.74
CA ARG A 146 7.07 1.38 4.01
C ARG A 146 8.36 1.64 4.79
N ILE A 147 9.26 0.65 4.84
CA ILE A 147 10.59 0.79 5.48
C ILE A 147 11.46 1.79 4.72
N ASN A 148 11.53 1.70 3.39
CA ASN A 148 12.28 2.67 2.58
C ASN A 148 11.65 4.07 2.63
N SER A 149 10.34 4.17 2.84
CA SER A 149 9.63 5.43 3.06
C SER A 149 10.02 6.11 4.37
N PHE A 150 10.10 5.36 5.48
CA PHE A 150 10.63 5.92 6.75
C PHE A 150 12.04 6.49 6.57
N LEU A 151 12.92 5.80 5.83
CA LEU A 151 14.26 6.29 5.52
C LEU A 151 14.28 7.56 4.67
N VAL A 152 13.39 7.69 3.68
CA VAL A 152 13.20 8.93 2.89
C VAL A 152 12.75 10.10 3.77
N LEU A 153 11.99 9.83 4.83
CA LEU A 153 11.61 10.84 5.84
C LEU A 153 12.70 11.08 6.92
N GLY A 154 13.87 10.45 6.79
CA GLY A 154 14.98 10.58 7.74
C GLY A 154 14.83 9.73 9.01
N ILE A 155 13.81 8.88 9.09
CA ILE A 155 13.51 8.03 10.25
C ILE A 155 14.23 6.69 10.07
N SER A 156 15.19 6.40 10.95
CA SER A 156 16.00 5.17 10.93
C SER A 156 15.85 4.30 12.20
N ILE A 157 15.13 4.81 13.20
CA ILE A 157 14.76 4.11 14.43
C ILE A 157 13.28 4.39 14.68
N LEU A 158 12.49 3.34 14.86
CA LEU A 158 11.05 3.40 15.10
C LEU A 158 10.59 2.15 15.86
N SER A 159 9.37 2.14 16.37
CA SER A 159 8.81 0.93 16.99
C SER A 159 8.43 -0.10 15.92
N LEU A 160 8.41 -1.38 16.28
CA LEU A 160 7.87 -2.41 15.39
C LEU A 160 6.38 -2.16 15.07
N SER A 161 5.62 -1.54 15.98
CA SER A 161 4.25 -1.06 15.74
C SER A 161 4.14 0.03 14.66
N ASP A 162 5.19 0.83 14.39
CA ASP A 162 5.15 1.83 13.31
C ASP A 162 5.35 1.18 11.92
N ILE A 163 6.13 0.09 11.85
CA ILE A 163 6.27 -0.76 10.65
C ILE A 163 4.96 -1.50 10.37
N LEU A 164 4.34 -2.06 11.42
CA LEU A 164 3.16 -2.92 11.35
C LEU A 164 1.85 -2.17 11.67
N HIS A 165 1.86 -0.84 11.59
CA HIS A 165 0.77 0.06 11.96
C HIS A 165 -0.61 -0.39 11.44
N GLU A 166 -1.67 -0.17 12.24
CA GLU A 166 -3.02 -0.74 12.07
C GLU A 166 -3.14 -2.27 12.25
N SER A 167 -2.05 -2.97 12.56
CA SER A 167 -2.16 -4.33 13.08
C SER A 167 -2.62 -4.34 14.55
N ARG A 168 -3.35 -5.39 14.93
CA ARG A 168 -3.71 -5.62 16.34
C ARG A 168 -2.54 -6.23 17.08
N PHE A 169 -2.16 -5.61 18.20
CA PHE A 169 -1.06 -6.01 19.08
C PHE A 169 -1.54 -6.17 20.52
N ASP A 170 -0.90 -7.05 21.28
CA ASP A 170 -1.09 -7.18 22.74
C ASP A 170 0.22 -7.56 23.47
N SER A 171 1.35 -7.46 22.76
CA SER A 171 2.63 -7.93 23.26
C SER A 171 3.66 -6.80 23.27
N GLY A 172 4.38 -6.65 24.38
CA GLY A 172 5.34 -5.56 24.59
C GLY A 172 6.46 -5.49 23.54
N ILE A 173 6.71 -6.59 22.82
CA ILE A 173 7.65 -6.65 21.70
C ILE A 173 7.36 -5.62 20.61
N PHE A 174 6.09 -5.25 20.38
CA PHE A 174 5.75 -4.30 19.32
C PHE A 174 6.22 -2.85 19.64
N ASN A 175 6.36 -2.53 20.93
CA ASN A 175 6.96 -1.28 21.39
C ASN A 175 8.50 -1.26 21.27
N THR A 176 9.14 -2.37 20.88
CA THR A 176 10.59 -2.45 20.73
C THR A 176 11.04 -1.51 19.62
N GLN A 177 11.99 -0.62 19.95
CA GLN A 177 12.67 0.22 18.98
C GLN A 177 13.59 -0.63 18.11
N VAL A 178 13.40 -0.59 16.80
CA VAL A 178 14.20 -1.31 15.80
C VAL A 178 14.96 -0.31 14.92
N HIS A 179 16.24 -0.61 14.67
CA HIS A 179 17.02 0.10 13.66
C HIS A 179 16.69 -0.47 12.29
N ILE A 180 16.12 0.35 11.40
CA ILE A 180 15.85 -0.05 10.02
C ILE A 180 17.01 0.30 9.09
N ARG A 181 17.09 -0.43 7.97
CA ARG A 181 18.04 -0.24 6.86
C ARG A 181 17.28 -0.33 5.55
N ILE A 182 17.94 0.01 4.44
CA ILE A 182 17.35 -0.12 3.10
C ILE A 182 16.82 -1.53 2.93
N ALA A 183 15.51 -1.66 2.71
CA ALA A 183 14.84 -2.93 2.54
C ALA A 183 14.85 -3.35 1.07
N GLU A 184 14.99 -4.65 0.84
CA GLU A 184 14.88 -5.28 -0.47
C GLU A 184 14.00 -6.53 -0.41
N VAL A 185 13.41 -6.90 -1.56
CA VAL A 185 12.57 -8.08 -1.72
C VAL A 185 12.98 -8.80 -3.00
N PHE A 186 13.24 -10.10 -2.88
CA PHE A 186 13.43 -10.99 -4.01
C PHE A 186 13.02 -12.42 -3.61
N GLN A 187 12.73 -13.27 -4.60
CA GLN A 187 12.49 -14.69 -4.33
C GLN A 187 13.82 -15.41 -4.08
N SER A 188 13.94 -16.11 -2.95
CA SER A 188 15.10 -16.95 -2.57
C SER A 188 15.06 -18.31 -3.28
N ASN A 189 16.22 -18.92 -3.54
CA ASN A 189 16.29 -20.36 -3.87
C ASN A 189 16.14 -21.23 -2.60
N GLU A 190 16.68 -20.76 -1.49
CA GLU A 190 16.64 -21.42 -0.20
C GLU A 190 15.25 -21.28 0.42
N GLN A 191 14.72 -22.38 0.97
CA GLN A 191 13.49 -22.39 1.75
C GLN A 191 13.79 -21.95 3.18
N TYR A 192 12.88 -21.19 3.80
CA TYR A 192 13.03 -20.82 5.20
C TYR A 192 12.84 -22.02 6.12
N GLY A 193 13.78 -22.21 7.04
CA GLY A 193 13.72 -23.25 8.07
C GLY A 193 15.08 -23.49 8.75
N PRO A 194 15.20 -24.56 9.55
CA PRO A 194 16.38 -24.84 10.37
C PRO A 194 17.71 -24.84 9.59
N ASP A 195 17.66 -25.37 8.37
CA ASP A 195 18.81 -25.60 7.49
C ASP A 195 19.09 -24.43 6.53
N MET A 196 18.29 -23.35 6.59
CA MET A 196 18.51 -22.16 5.78
C MET A 196 19.90 -21.58 6.12
N PRO A 197 20.75 -21.27 5.12
CA PRO A 197 22.03 -20.63 5.34
C PRO A 197 21.90 -19.13 5.64
N ARG A 198 22.95 -18.53 6.22
CA ARG A 198 23.07 -17.07 6.38
C ARG A 198 23.25 -16.32 5.05
N MET A 199 23.86 -16.97 4.06
CA MET A 199 23.97 -16.47 2.70
C MET A 199 22.86 -17.10 1.86
N ILE A 200 21.92 -16.30 1.37
CA ILE A 200 20.86 -16.77 0.46
C ILE A 200 21.11 -16.28 -0.95
N THR A 201 20.61 -17.02 -1.94
CA THR A 201 20.78 -16.73 -3.36
C THR A 201 19.47 -16.33 -4.00
N ARG A 202 19.53 -15.35 -4.90
CA ARG A 202 18.34 -14.94 -5.65
C ARG A 202 17.95 -16.02 -6.65
N LYS A 203 16.65 -16.33 -6.65
CA LYS A 203 16.04 -17.27 -7.58
C LYS A 203 16.30 -16.87 -9.03
N ASP A 204 16.50 -17.89 -9.86
CA ASP A 204 16.86 -17.77 -11.28
C ASP A 204 18.20 -17.03 -11.55
N THR A 205 18.94 -16.62 -10.52
CA THR A 205 20.21 -15.88 -10.63
C THR A 205 21.23 -16.30 -9.55
N SER A 206 21.76 -17.52 -9.68
CA SER A 206 22.68 -18.16 -8.72
C SER A 206 24.00 -17.43 -8.43
N TYR A 207 24.34 -16.39 -9.20
CA TYR A 207 25.52 -15.54 -8.97
C TYR A 207 25.26 -14.38 -7.98
N TYR A 208 24.00 -14.08 -7.64
CA TYR A 208 23.64 -13.04 -6.69
C TYR A 208 23.30 -13.67 -5.34
N SER A 209 24.11 -13.38 -4.33
CA SER A 209 23.94 -13.89 -2.96
C SER A 209 24.11 -12.79 -1.92
N VAL A 210 23.32 -12.82 -0.85
CA VAL A 210 23.31 -11.78 0.20
C VAL A 210 23.34 -12.37 1.61
N ASP A 211 23.98 -11.66 2.53
CA ASP A 211 23.89 -11.91 3.97
C ASP A 211 22.59 -11.28 4.49
N TRP A 212 21.53 -12.07 4.61
CA TRP A 212 20.20 -11.58 4.97
C TRP A 212 20.03 -11.18 6.44
N VAL A 213 21.12 -11.22 7.23
CA VAL A 213 21.12 -11.08 8.69
C VAL A 213 22.06 -9.95 9.13
N GLY A 214 23.26 -9.91 8.56
CA GLY A 214 24.29 -8.92 8.87
C GLY A 214 24.57 -7.92 7.75
N GLY A 215 23.92 -8.07 6.58
CA GLY A 215 24.15 -7.24 5.41
C GLY A 215 23.76 -5.77 5.58
N GLU A 216 24.20 -4.95 4.62
CA GLU A 216 23.89 -3.52 4.58
C GLU A 216 22.39 -3.26 4.32
N THR A 217 21.75 -4.14 3.54
CA THR A 217 20.30 -4.12 3.27
C THR A 217 19.54 -5.09 4.19
N LEU A 218 18.36 -4.65 4.64
CA LEU A 218 17.40 -5.47 5.38
C LEU A 218 16.67 -6.37 4.40
N GLN A 219 16.81 -7.68 4.57
CA GLN A 219 16.14 -8.66 3.72
C GLN A 219 14.86 -9.15 4.40
N ILE A 220 13.72 -8.92 3.76
CA ILE A 220 12.41 -9.29 4.31
C ILE A 220 12.10 -10.74 3.95
N VAL A 221 12.20 -11.64 4.95
CA VAL A 221 11.92 -13.06 4.76
C VAL A 221 10.52 -13.40 5.27
N ILE A 222 9.67 -13.90 4.37
CA ILE A 222 8.27 -14.25 4.69
C ILE A 222 8.08 -15.77 4.63
N ASN A 223 7.52 -16.32 5.71
CA ASN A 223 6.96 -17.67 5.73
C ASN A 223 5.51 -17.63 5.23
N VAL A 224 5.23 -18.34 4.14
CA VAL A 224 3.91 -18.33 3.54
C VAL A 224 3.01 -19.44 4.10
N LEU A 225 1.80 -19.08 4.54
CA LEU A 225 0.75 -20.01 4.92
C LEU A 225 -0.46 -19.86 3.97
N ASP A 226 -0.85 -20.93 3.26
CA ASP A 226 -2.00 -20.90 2.34
C ASP A 226 -3.33 -20.75 3.10
N GLN A 227 -3.75 -19.50 3.29
CA GLN A 227 -4.96 -19.11 4.01
C GLN A 227 -6.25 -19.71 3.40
N ARG A 228 -6.25 -20.01 2.10
CA ARG A 228 -7.43 -20.48 1.37
C ARG A 228 -7.85 -21.90 1.73
N LYS A 229 -7.04 -22.65 2.47
CA LYS A 229 -7.43 -23.96 3.02
C LYS A 229 -8.49 -23.85 4.14
N ARG A 230 -8.81 -22.63 4.60
CA ARG A 230 -9.73 -22.35 5.72
C ARG A 230 -10.56 -21.08 5.44
N LEU A 231 -11.22 -21.05 4.28
CA LEU A 231 -12.16 -19.99 3.90
C LEU A 231 -13.35 -19.94 4.89
N GLY A 232 -13.46 -18.86 5.67
CA GLY A 232 -14.68 -18.52 6.41
C GLY A 232 -14.51 -18.14 7.89
N SER A 233 -14.58 -16.83 8.15
CA SER A 233 -14.97 -16.12 9.39
C SER A 233 -14.28 -16.40 10.73
N ASP A 234 -14.06 -17.65 11.14
CA ASP A 234 -13.82 -17.97 12.56
C ASP A 234 -12.46 -18.66 12.79
N ILE A 235 -11.40 -17.85 12.83
CA ILE A 235 -10.06 -18.31 13.24
C ILE A 235 -9.97 -18.32 14.76
N THR A 236 -9.97 -19.50 15.37
CA THR A 236 -9.90 -19.63 16.83
C THR A 236 -8.46 -19.51 17.36
N ASN A 237 -8.29 -19.24 18.66
CA ASN A 237 -6.97 -19.31 19.31
C ASN A 237 -6.31 -20.71 19.20
N SER A 238 -7.11 -21.77 19.04
CA SER A 238 -6.63 -23.13 18.77
C SER A 238 -6.05 -23.25 17.35
N ASP A 239 -6.69 -22.61 16.36
CA ASP A 239 -6.18 -22.53 15.00
C ASP A 239 -4.88 -21.73 14.93
N LEU A 240 -4.80 -20.60 15.63
CA LEU A 240 -3.58 -19.80 15.75
C LEU A 240 -2.43 -20.59 16.39
N THR A 241 -2.71 -21.35 17.44
CA THR A 241 -1.72 -22.26 18.07
C THR A 241 -1.27 -23.34 17.06
N THR A 242 -2.20 -23.88 16.28
CA THR A 242 -1.94 -24.86 15.21
C THR A 242 -1.20 -24.27 14.00
N PHE A 243 -1.33 -22.97 13.72
CA PHE A 243 -0.54 -22.27 12.72
C PHE A 243 0.89 -22.02 13.24
N ARG A 244 1.02 -21.51 14.46
CA ARG A 244 2.33 -21.28 15.12
C ARG A 244 3.13 -22.57 15.24
N SER A 245 2.50 -23.71 15.54
CA SER A 245 3.16 -25.02 15.58
C SER A 245 3.55 -25.60 14.21
N LYS A 246 3.11 -24.99 13.11
CA LYS A 246 3.50 -25.34 11.72
C LYS A 246 4.54 -24.40 11.15
N LEU A 247 4.83 -23.28 11.82
CA LEU A 247 5.96 -22.45 11.45
C LEU A 247 7.24 -23.28 11.59
N PRO A 248 8.11 -23.33 10.57
CA PRO A 248 9.40 -23.97 10.71
C PRO A 248 10.21 -23.27 11.81
N ASN A 249 10.98 -24.04 12.58
CA ASN A 249 11.88 -23.47 13.58
C ASN A 249 12.85 -22.49 12.90
N PRO A 250 13.28 -21.42 13.61
CA PRO A 250 14.23 -20.46 13.05
C PRO A 250 15.53 -21.18 12.63
N PRO A 251 16.18 -20.70 11.56
CA PRO A 251 17.47 -21.21 11.09
C PRO A 251 18.48 -21.35 12.24
N ALA A 252 19.18 -22.49 12.31
CA ALA A 252 20.00 -22.85 13.48
C ALA A 252 21.11 -21.82 13.80
N PHE A 253 21.57 -21.09 12.79
CA PHE A 253 22.57 -20.03 12.95
C PHE A 253 22.03 -18.79 13.70
N LEU A 254 20.71 -18.62 13.82
CA LEU A 254 20.07 -17.50 14.54
C LEU A 254 20.03 -17.69 16.06
N ASN A 255 20.21 -18.92 16.56
CA ASN A 255 20.07 -19.27 17.99
C ASN A 255 20.91 -18.39 18.95
N LYS A 256 22.02 -17.81 18.47
CA LYS A 256 22.90 -16.93 19.25
C LYS A 256 22.39 -15.50 19.44
N PHE A 257 21.42 -15.05 18.63
CA PHE A 257 20.98 -13.65 18.61
C PHE A 257 19.79 -13.36 19.54
N LYS A 258 19.21 -14.39 20.20
CA LYS A 258 18.00 -14.26 21.03
C LYS A 258 16.86 -13.51 20.34
N LEU A 259 16.61 -13.84 19.07
CA LEU A 259 15.53 -13.23 18.30
C LEU A 259 14.20 -13.81 18.73
N ASP A 260 13.27 -12.95 19.11
CA ASP A 260 11.87 -13.31 19.26
C ASP A 260 11.22 -13.45 17.88
N SER A 261 10.60 -14.60 17.64
CA SER A 261 9.85 -14.82 16.40
C SER A 261 8.48 -14.15 16.51
N VAL A 262 8.26 -13.16 15.64
CA VAL A 262 6.97 -12.48 15.47
C VAL A 262 6.18 -13.18 14.36
N PHE A 263 4.99 -13.69 14.69
CA PHE A 263 4.07 -14.27 13.72
C PHE A 263 3.08 -13.22 13.21
N GLY A 264 2.72 -13.28 11.93
CA GLY A 264 1.78 -12.37 11.29
C GLY A 264 0.67 -13.12 10.57
N LEU A 265 -0.55 -12.60 10.64
CA LEU A 265 -1.68 -13.08 9.85
C LEU A 265 -2.44 -11.89 9.24
N MET A 266 -2.48 -11.83 7.91
CA MET A 266 -3.15 -10.77 7.15
C MET A 266 -4.30 -11.34 6.29
N SER A 267 -5.55 -11.03 6.65
CA SER A 267 -6.74 -11.43 5.89
C SER A 267 -7.37 -10.23 5.19
N ILE A 268 -7.44 -10.27 3.86
CA ILE A 268 -8.16 -9.26 3.05
C ILE A 268 -9.59 -9.63 2.70
N TYR A 269 -9.97 -10.90 2.89
CA TYR A 269 -11.28 -11.44 2.47
C TYR A 269 -12.32 -11.42 3.57
N SER A 270 -11.91 -11.36 4.83
CA SER A 270 -12.80 -11.37 5.99
C SER A 270 -12.16 -10.66 7.19
N GLN A 271 -13.02 -10.12 8.05
CA GLN A 271 -12.64 -9.70 9.40
C GLN A 271 -12.08 -10.91 10.18
N ILE A 272 -11.09 -10.66 11.02
CA ILE A 272 -10.53 -11.66 11.95
C ILE A 272 -11.14 -11.37 13.32
N ASN A 273 -11.95 -12.30 13.83
CA ASN A 273 -12.58 -12.22 15.15
C ASN A 273 -11.84 -13.14 16.12
N ILE A 274 -11.03 -12.55 16.99
CA ILE A 274 -10.28 -13.25 18.04
C ILE A 274 -10.49 -12.54 19.38
N ASN A 275 -10.72 -13.32 20.44
CA ASN A 275 -10.99 -12.77 21.77
C ASN A 275 -9.75 -12.13 22.43
N HIS A 276 -8.55 -12.51 22.00
CA HIS A 276 -7.26 -12.08 22.54
C HIS A 276 -6.20 -12.27 21.45
N VAL A 277 -5.32 -11.29 21.27
CA VAL A 277 -4.15 -11.38 20.37
C VAL A 277 -3.06 -12.19 21.08
N PRO A 278 -2.54 -13.32 20.55
CA PRO A 278 -1.49 -14.06 21.25
C PRO A 278 -0.15 -13.31 21.27
N ASP A 279 0.67 -13.57 22.29
CA ASP A 279 2.01 -12.99 22.42
C ASP A 279 2.88 -13.16 21.16
N SER A 280 3.66 -12.12 20.86
CA SER A 280 4.49 -12.00 19.66
C SER A 280 3.73 -12.28 18.36
N THR A 281 2.45 -11.90 18.27
CA THR A 281 1.64 -12.04 17.05
C THR A 281 1.02 -10.71 16.64
N TYR A 282 0.95 -10.43 15.35
CA TYR A 282 0.21 -9.30 14.78
C TYR A 282 -0.88 -9.77 13.80
N PHE A 283 -1.97 -9.01 13.72
CA PHE A 283 -3.10 -9.30 12.84
C PHE A 283 -3.52 -8.07 12.04
N VAL A 284 -3.67 -8.23 10.73
CA VAL A 284 -4.33 -7.27 9.84
C VAL A 284 -5.57 -7.95 9.29
N SER A 285 -6.75 -7.39 9.50
CA SER A 285 -8.01 -7.94 8.97
C SER A 285 -8.62 -7.05 7.90
N ALA A 286 -9.69 -7.51 7.22
CA ALA A 286 -10.25 -6.79 6.07
C ALA A 286 -10.78 -5.38 6.41
N SER A 287 -11.15 -5.12 7.68
CA SER A 287 -11.51 -3.76 8.16
C SER A 287 -10.29 -2.84 8.29
N ASP A 288 -9.14 -3.42 8.63
CA ASP A 288 -7.91 -2.71 9.00
C ASP A 288 -6.99 -2.56 7.77
N TYR A 289 -7.13 -3.48 6.80
CA TYR A 289 -6.47 -3.52 5.48
C TYR A 289 -6.46 -2.16 4.76
N LEU A 290 -7.54 -1.40 4.86
CA LEU A 290 -7.73 -0.15 4.13
C LEU A 290 -6.87 1.00 4.69
N TYR A 291 -6.62 1.00 6.00
CA TYR A 291 -5.69 1.93 6.63
C TYR A 291 -4.25 1.43 6.50
N PHE A 292 -4.05 0.12 6.56
CA PHE A 292 -2.75 -0.53 6.35
C PHE A 292 -2.20 -0.29 4.93
N HIS A 293 -2.98 -0.55 3.88
CA HIS A 293 -2.61 -0.40 2.46
C HIS A 293 -3.24 0.82 1.78
N GLY A 294 -3.79 1.78 2.55
CA GLY A 294 -4.42 3.02 2.03
C GLY A 294 -3.62 3.79 0.97
N PRO A 295 -2.28 3.87 1.04
CA PRO A 295 -1.43 4.48 -0.01
C PRO A 295 -1.48 3.76 -1.38
N LEU A 296 -2.04 2.56 -1.44
CA LEU A 296 -2.29 1.78 -2.67
C LEU A 296 -3.78 1.67 -3.00
N TYR A 297 -4.65 2.38 -2.29
CA TYR A 297 -6.12 2.35 -2.44
C TYR A 297 -6.63 2.76 -3.82
N ASP A 298 -5.75 3.29 -4.69
CA ASP A 298 -6.05 3.74 -6.06
C ASP A 298 -5.28 3.01 -7.21
N HIS A 299 -4.51 1.94 -6.93
CA HIS A 299 -3.84 1.05 -7.91
C HIS A 299 -4.82 0.17 -8.75
N PRO A 300 -4.64 -0.19 -10.04
CA PRO A 300 -5.63 -0.98 -10.79
C PRO A 300 -6.29 -2.22 -10.13
N GLY A 301 -5.60 -2.93 -9.23
CA GLY A 301 -6.16 -4.02 -8.39
C GLY A 301 -6.68 -3.60 -7.00
N CYS A 302 -6.87 -2.29 -6.78
CA CYS A 302 -7.26 -1.50 -5.59
C CYS A 302 -7.53 -0.03 -6.06
N SER A 303 -8.53 0.31 -6.90
CA SER A 303 -8.36 1.30 -8.01
C SER A 303 -8.87 2.76 -7.89
N MET A 304 -8.16 3.71 -8.56
CA MET A 304 -8.58 5.12 -8.86
C MET A 304 -9.93 5.23 -9.58
N ALA A 305 -10.37 4.13 -10.18
CA ALA A 305 -11.75 4.00 -10.57
C ALA A 305 -12.61 3.99 -9.31
N ILE A 306 -13.31 5.09 -9.05
CA ILE A 306 -14.33 5.12 -7.99
C ILE A 306 -15.49 4.26 -8.51
N ASP A 307 -15.40 2.94 -8.28
CA ASP A 307 -16.54 2.04 -8.41
C ASP A 307 -17.54 2.44 -7.34
N VAL A 308 -18.60 3.09 -7.76
CA VAL A 308 -19.67 3.62 -6.92
C VAL A 308 -20.29 2.53 -6.05
N ASN A 309 -20.23 1.27 -6.49
CA ASN A 309 -20.77 0.12 -5.81
C ASN A 309 -19.79 -0.62 -4.87
N SER A 310 -18.51 -0.21 -4.79
CA SER A 310 -17.51 -0.87 -3.92
C SER A 310 -16.42 0.02 -3.32
N ALA A 311 -16.32 1.28 -3.73
CA ALA A 311 -15.35 2.23 -3.22
C ALA A 311 -15.69 2.70 -1.78
N LEU A 312 -14.67 3.23 -1.09
CA LEU A 312 -14.81 3.79 0.24
C LEU A 312 -15.61 5.09 0.23
N LYS A 313 -16.27 5.37 1.35
CA LYS A 313 -16.95 6.63 1.61
C LYS A 313 -16.06 7.85 1.32
N THR A 314 -14.79 7.83 1.72
CA THR A 314 -13.80 8.90 1.47
C THR A 314 -13.55 9.15 -0.02
N SER A 315 -13.57 8.10 -0.84
CA SER A 315 -13.44 8.21 -2.30
C SER A 315 -14.76 8.59 -2.98
N ILE A 316 -15.88 8.02 -2.54
CA ILE A 316 -17.23 8.39 -3.03
C ILE A 316 -17.52 9.87 -2.74
N LYS A 317 -17.13 10.42 -1.57
CA LYS A 317 -17.25 11.86 -1.23
C LYS A 317 -16.73 12.80 -2.32
N GLN A 318 -15.67 12.41 -3.03
CA GLN A 318 -14.99 13.24 -4.04
C GLN A 318 -15.74 13.37 -5.36
N ILE A 319 -16.83 12.61 -5.56
CA ILE A 319 -17.63 12.70 -6.78
C ILE A 319 -18.73 13.76 -6.68
N PHE A 320 -18.86 14.47 -5.54
CA PHE A 320 -19.89 15.47 -5.31
C PHE A 320 -19.32 16.87 -5.07
N CYS A 321 -20.01 17.88 -5.56
CA CYS A 321 -19.82 19.26 -5.14
C CYS A 321 -20.46 19.50 -3.76
N GLY A 322 -19.89 20.38 -2.94
CA GLY A 322 -20.48 20.80 -1.67
C GLY A 322 -19.44 21.06 -0.59
N THR A 323 -19.89 21.24 0.65
CA THR A 323 -19.05 21.18 1.84
C THR A 323 -18.71 19.73 2.20
N ASN A 324 -17.77 19.55 3.12
CA ASN A 324 -17.40 18.22 3.63
C ASN A 324 -18.62 17.46 4.19
N ASP A 325 -19.57 18.16 4.82
CA ASP A 325 -20.76 17.56 5.41
C ASP A 325 -21.76 17.12 4.32
N ASP A 326 -22.00 17.98 3.31
CA ASP A 326 -22.84 17.65 2.15
C ASP A 326 -22.32 16.42 1.39
N GLN A 327 -21.01 16.39 1.13
CA GLN A 327 -20.33 15.27 0.48
C GLN A 327 -20.44 13.98 1.33
N THR A 328 -20.32 14.10 2.66
CA THR A 328 -20.38 12.99 3.61
C THR A 328 -21.77 12.36 3.67
N ASP A 329 -22.83 13.19 3.61
CA ASP A 329 -24.22 12.75 3.52
C ASP A 329 -24.53 12.06 2.18
N LEU A 330 -24.15 12.67 1.05
CA LEU A 330 -24.33 12.07 -0.27
C LEU A 330 -23.59 10.73 -0.44
N ALA A 331 -22.38 10.62 0.13
CA ALA A 331 -21.61 9.36 0.12
C ALA A 331 -22.27 8.27 0.99
N ASN A 332 -22.87 8.62 2.14
CA ASN A 332 -23.68 7.68 2.91
C ASN A 332 -24.87 7.16 2.08
N LYS A 333 -25.60 8.07 1.40
CA LYS A 333 -26.77 7.72 0.58
C LYS A 333 -26.43 6.78 -0.59
N VAL A 334 -25.27 6.97 -1.24
CA VAL A 334 -24.76 6.01 -2.24
C VAL A 334 -24.51 4.64 -1.62
N ILE A 335 -23.83 4.57 -0.47
CA ILE A 335 -23.54 3.29 0.20
C ILE A 335 -24.85 2.58 0.62
N GLU A 336 -25.81 3.31 1.20
CA GLU A 336 -27.15 2.79 1.54
C GLU A 336 -27.93 2.31 0.31
N GLN A 337 -27.86 3.04 -0.81
CA GLN A 337 -28.44 2.60 -2.08
C GLN A 337 -27.80 1.29 -2.55
N CYS A 338 -26.46 1.21 -2.56
CA CYS A 338 -25.72 0.04 -3.06
C CYS A 338 -25.92 -1.22 -2.21
N TYR A 339 -26.24 -1.10 -0.90
CA TYR A 339 -26.68 -2.24 -0.08
C TYR A 339 -28.00 -2.86 -0.58
N ASN A 340 -28.89 -2.06 -1.16
CA ASN A 340 -30.20 -2.51 -1.65
C ASN A 340 -30.16 -2.90 -3.14
N LYS A 341 -29.49 -2.08 -3.97
CA LYS A 341 -29.39 -2.25 -5.42
C LYS A 341 -28.12 -1.56 -5.94
N ARG A 342 -27.26 -2.31 -6.64
CA ARG A 342 -26.14 -1.71 -7.38
C ARG A 342 -26.65 -0.69 -8.41
N ILE A 343 -25.95 0.44 -8.50
CA ILE A 343 -26.15 1.48 -9.50
C ILE A 343 -25.49 1.02 -10.80
N ALA A 344 -26.22 1.05 -11.91
CA ALA A 344 -25.80 0.41 -13.16
C ALA A 344 -25.15 1.38 -14.17
N SER A 345 -25.33 2.69 -14.04
CA SER A 345 -24.80 3.69 -14.97
C SER A 345 -24.63 5.06 -14.34
N TYR A 346 -23.91 5.94 -15.05
CA TYR A 346 -23.74 7.35 -14.68
C TYR A 346 -25.10 8.07 -14.64
N ASP A 347 -25.97 7.86 -15.63
CA ASP A 347 -27.31 8.47 -15.68
C ASP A 347 -28.17 8.07 -14.46
N GLU A 348 -28.03 6.83 -13.98
CA GLU A 348 -28.72 6.39 -12.76
C GLU A 348 -28.15 7.08 -11.51
N LEU A 349 -26.83 7.20 -11.41
CA LEU A 349 -26.18 7.93 -10.32
C LEU A 349 -26.57 9.41 -10.31
N GLU A 350 -26.49 10.09 -11.45
CA GLU A 350 -26.81 11.53 -11.59
C GLU A 350 -28.27 11.80 -11.23
N SER A 351 -29.19 10.93 -11.65
CA SER A 351 -30.60 10.98 -11.27
C SER A 351 -30.82 10.83 -9.75
N LEU A 352 -30.15 9.85 -9.11
CA LEU A 352 -30.24 9.63 -7.67
C LEU A 352 -29.66 10.82 -6.88
N VAL A 353 -28.47 11.30 -7.25
CA VAL A 353 -27.81 12.44 -6.59
C VAL A 353 -28.65 13.71 -6.72
N SER A 354 -29.26 13.94 -7.88
CA SER A 354 -30.18 15.06 -8.09
C SER A 354 -31.44 14.94 -7.22
N GLN A 355 -32.00 13.73 -7.05
CA GLN A 355 -33.14 13.48 -6.16
C GLN A 355 -32.79 13.72 -4.68
N TRP A 356 -31.54 13.50 -4.29
CA TRP A 356 -31.03 13.77 -2.94
C TRP A 356 -30.65 15.24 -2.71
N GLY A 357 -30.80 16.11 -3.71
CA GLY A 357 -30.44 17.53 -3.65
C GLY A 357 -28.95 17.83 -3.83
N GLY A 358 -28.15 16.83 -4.23
CA GLY A 358 -26.73 16.98 -4.49
C GLY A 358 -26.41 17.34 -5.96
N LYS A 359 -25.13 17.58 -6.24
CA LYS A 359 -24.60 17.68 -7.61
C LYS A 359 -23.32 16.85 -7.73
N LEU A 360 -23.17 16.11 -8.83
CA LEU A 360 -21.90 15.47 -9.20
C LEU A 360 -20.86 16.52 -9.61
N ASP A 361 -19.60 16.27 -9.26
CA ASP A 361 -18.45 17.04 -9.73
C ASP A 361 -18.09 16.59 -11.16
N GLU A 362 -18.22 17.50 -12.11
CA GLU A 362 -17.92 17.27 -13.53
C GLU A 362 -16.45 16.84 -13.77
N SER A 363 -15.52 17.24 -12.90
CA SER A 363 -14.13 16.80 -12.94
C SER A 363 -13.93 15.34 -12.50
N ALA A 364 -14.86 14.80 -11.72
CA ALA A 364 -14.83 13.41 -11.25
C ALA A 364 -15.42 12.42 -12.26
N HIS A 365 -16.19 12.87 -13.27
CA HIS A 365 -16.90 12.00 -14.22
C HIS A 365 -15.99 10.93 -14.86
N ALA A 366 -14.79 11.27 -15.30
CA ALA A 366 -13.85 10.31 -15.91
C ALA A 366 -13.41 9.18 -14.94
N ARG A 367 -13.45 9.43 -13.63
CA ARG A 367 -13.01 8.52 -12.55
C ARG A 367 -14.09 7.54 -12.12
N ILE A 368 -15.37 7.83 -12.37
CA ILE A 368 -16.52 7.03 -11.91
C ILE A 368 -16.65 5.71 -12.69
N LYS A 369 -16.92 4.59 -12.00
CA LYS A 369 -17.23 3.25 -12.55
C LYS A 369 -18.36 2.58 -11.73
N PHE A 370 -18.84 1.41 -12.18
CA PHE A 370 -20.03 0.70 -11.67
C PHE A 370 -19.83 -0.83 -11.67
#